data_AF-A0A3R7P540-F1
#
_entry.id   AF-A0A3R7P540-F1
#
_cell.length_a   1.000
_cell.length_b   1.000
_cell.length_c   1.000
_cell.angle_alpha   90.00
_cell.angle_beta   90.00
_cell.angle_gamma   90.00
#
_symmetry.space_group_name_H-M   'P 1'
#
loop_
_entity.id
_entity.type
_entity.pdbx_description
1 polymer ?
#
loop_
_entity_poly.entity_id
_entity_poly.type
_entity_poly.pdbx_seq_one_letter_code
_entity_poly.pdbx_strand_id
1 'polypeptide(L)'
;MTMTLGVDASQTAKPKGKLTRPKPCYLWTTADVQKWFKRHCSEYFQLYSHLLIQHDITGKALVRMTEGTLIRLGIAHPEHLEAIWREILKLRLKADIQEMKEIEMSSIIS
;
A
#
# COMPACT_ATOMS: atom_id res chain seq x y z
N MET A 1 1.17 31.68 50.87
CA MET A 1 1.22 31.91 49.41
C MET A 1 1.51 30.56 48.74
N THR A 2 0.45 29.85 48.39
CA THR A 2 0.53 28.55 47.70
C THR A 2 0.75 28.79 46.21
N MET A 3 1.87 28.28 45.67
CA MET A 3 2.07 28.16 44.21
C MET A 3 1.94 26.69 43.85
N THR A 4 0.84 26.36 43.17
CA THR A 4 0.56 25.08 42.52
C THR A 4 1.20 25.00 41.14
N LEU A 5 1.94 23.93 40.86
CA LEU A 5 2.25 23.39 39.53
C LEU A 5 2.26 21.85 39.75
N GLY A 6 1.52 20.99 39.06
CA GLY A 6 0.86 21.05 37.77
C GLY A 6 1.23 19.74 37.05
N VAL A 7 0.34 18.75 37.03
CA VAL A 7 0.35 17.63 36.06
C VAL A 7 -1.08 17.13 35.87
N ASP A 8 -1.81 17.76 34.93
CA ASP A 8 -3.04 17.19 34.40
C ASP A 8 -2.66 16.13 33.35
N ALA A 9 -2.85 14.86 33.71
CA ALA A 9 -2.73 13.74 32.79
C ALA A 9 -4.04 13.63 31.98
N SER A 10 -4.18 14.48 30.96
CA SER A 10 -5.29 14.37 30.01
C SER A 10 -5.01 13.30 28.94
N GLN A 11 -5.85 12.27 29.01
CA GLN A 11 -5.99 11.16 28.08
C GLN A 11 -6.19 11.64 26.64
N THR A 12 -5.58 10.97 25.67
CA THR A 12 -6.14 10.91 24.31
C THR A 12 -6.39 9.46 23.93
N ALA A 13 -7.63 9.05 24.14
CA ALA A 13 -8.19 7.80 23.67
C ALA A 13 -8.03 7.71 22.14
N LYS A 14 -7.46 6.60 21.65
CA LYS A 14 -7.39 6.28 20.22
C LYS A 14 -8.82 6.22 19.66
N PRO A 15 -9.16 7.00 18.61
CA PRO A 15 -10.50 6.94 18.04
C PRO A 15 -10.74 5.57 17.40
N LYS A 16 -11.77 4.88 17.90
CA LYS A 16 -12.33 3.66 17.31
C LYS A 16 -12.70 3.96 15.85
N GLY A 17 -12.17 3.14 14.96
CA GLY A 17 -12.11 3.42 13.53
C GLY A 17 -13.46 3.68 12.91
N LYS A 18 -13.57 4.80 12.19
CA LYS A 18 -14.47 4.89 11.04
C LYS A 18 -14.14 3.69 10.15
N LEU A 19 -15.17 3.01 9.62
CA LEU A 19 -15.00 2.08 8.51
C LEU A 19 -14.45 2.88 7.33
N THR A 20 -13.14 3.10 7.33
CA THR A 20 -12.46 3.92 6.34
C THR A 20 -12.42 3.09 5.08
N ARG A 21 -13.01 3.64 4.02
CA ARG A 21 -12.93 3.08 2.68
C ARG A 21 -11.47 2.70 2.39
N PRO A 22 -11.19 1.50 1.84
CA PRO A 22 -9.83 1.12 1.50
C PRO A 22 -9.18 2.20 0.64
N LYS A 23 -7.99 2.64 1.03
CA LYS A 23 -7.25 3.67 0.29
C LYS A 23 -7.01 3.17 -1.15
N PRO A 24 -7.40 3.92 -2.19
CA PRO A 24 -7.16 3.53 -3.57
C PRO A 24 -5.66 3.35 -3.88
N CYS A 25 -5.34 2.38 -4.74
CA CYS A 25 -3.95 2.03 -5.07
C CYS A 25 -3.16 3.21 -5.65
N TYR A 26 -3.79 4.08 -6.44
CA TYR A 26 -3.14 5.25 -7.02
C TYR A 26 -2.70 6.29 -5.97
N LEU A 27 -3.23 6.22 -4.73
CA LEU A 27 -2.82 7.07 -3.59
C LEU A 27 -1.80 6.40 -2.68
N TRP A 28 -1.43 5.14 -2.91
CA TRP A 28 -0.50 4.43 -2.04
C TRP A 28 0.89 5.04 -2.10
N THR A 29 1.44 5.31 -0.92
CA THR A 29 2.85 5.69 -0.76
C THR A 29 3.74 4.45 -0.82
N THR A 30 5.05 4.65 -0.86
CA THR A 30 6.03 3.56 -0.77
C THR A 30 5.83 2.73 0.51
N ALA A 31 5.44 3.33 1.63
CA ALA A 31 5.12 2.60 2.86
C ALA A 31 3.85 1.72 2.74
N ASP A 32 2.84 2.17 1.99
CA ASP A 32 1.64 1.36 1.74
C ASP A 32 1.98 0.19 0.81
N VAL A 33 2.83 0.42 -0.20
CA VAL A 33 3.39 -0.62 -1.07
C VAL A 33 4.20 -1.64 -0.27
N GLN A 34 5.03 -1.21 0.68
CA GLN A 34 5.75 -2.11 1.59
C GLN A 34 4.80 -3.01 2.39
N LYS A 35 3.71 -2.45 2.92
CA LYS A 35 2.70 -3.24 3.65
C LYS A 35 2.00 -4.23 2.73
N TRP A 36 1.66 -3.83 1.51
CA TRP A 36 1.09 -4.74 0.52
C TRP A 36 2.04 -5.87 0.17
N PHE A 37 3.31 -5.54 -0.14
CA PHE A 37 4.33 -6.52 -0.50
C PHE A 37 4.58 -7.51 0.65
N LYS A 38 4.62 -7.03 1.90
CA LYS A 38 4.75 -7.90 3.08
C LYS A 38 3.58 -8.87 3.26
N ARG A 39 2.36 -8.45 2.91
CA ARG A 39 1.14 -9.27 3.07
C ARG A 39 0.97 -10.29 1.94
N HIS A 40 1.28 -9.90 0.71
CA HIS A 40 0.98 -10.68 -0.49
C HIS A 40 2.19 -11.42 -1.05
N CYS A 41 3.39 -10.94 -0.79
CA CYS A 41 4.65 -11.51 -1.24
C CYS A 41 5.58 -11.79 -0.05
N SER A 42 5.02 -12.33 1.05
CA SER A 42 5.73 -12.50 2.32
C SER A 42 7.02 -13.32 2.21
N GLU A 43 7.01 -14.36 1.37
CA GLU A 43 8.16 -15.24 1.12
C GLU A 43 9.32 -14.49 0.45
N TYR A 44 9.02 -13.46 -0.34
CA TYR A 44 10.02 -12.67 -1.06
C TYR A 44 10.28 -11.30 -0.41
N PHE A 45 9.61 -11.00 0.70
CA PHE A 45 9.68 -9.69 1.34
C PHE A 45 11.11 -9.35 1.80
N GLN A 46 11.79 -10.27 2.49
CA GLN A 46 13.15 -10.05 2.96
C GLN A 46 14.15 -9.87 1.81
N LEU A 47 13.89 -10.50 0.66
CA LEU A 47 14.77 -10.45 -0.50
C LEU A 47 14.65 -9.13 -1.27
N TYR A 48 13.43 -8.62 -1.46
CA TYR A 48 13.20 -7.53 -2.43
C TYR A 48 12.59 -6.26 -1.85
N SER A 49 12.14 -6.25 -0.59
CA SER A 49 11.52 -5.06 0.02
C SER A 49 12.39 -3.82 -0.06
N HIS A 50 13.70 -3.96 0.13
CA HIS A 50 14.66 -2.86 0.06
C HIS A 50 14.71 -2.21 -1.34
N LEU A 51 14.57 -3.00 -2.42
CA LEU A 51 14.55 -2.49 -3.80
C LEU A 51 13.34 -1.58 -4.02
N LEU A 52 12.18 -1.95 -3.47
CA LEU A 52 10.97 -1.14 -3.58
C LEU A 52 11.11 0.20 -2.84
N ILE A 53 11.86 0.24 -1.73
CA ILE A 53 12.17 1.48 -1.00
C ILE A 53 13.17 2.33 -1.77
N GLN A 54 14.27 1.71 -2.21
CA GLN A 54 15.36 2.38 -2.91
C GLN A 54 14.89 3.08 -4.19
N HIS A 55 13.95 2.46 -4.91
CA HIS A 55 13.38 3.02 -6.14
C HIS A 55 12.11 3.84 -5.91
N ASP A 56 11.75 4.11 -4.65
CA ASP A 56 10.55 4.85 -4.24
C ASP A 56 9.27 4.38 -4.96
N ILE A 57 9.05 3.05 -4.95
CA ILE A 57 7.92 2.44 -5.65
C ILE A 57 6.61 2.77 -4.94
N THR A 58 5.89 3.74 -5.49
CA THR A 58 4.51 4.10 -5.12
C THR A 58 3.48 3.16 -5.74
N GLY A 59 2.22 3.19 -5.28
CA GLY A 59 1.18 2.32 -5.84
C GLY A 59 0.88 2.58 -7.31
N LYS A 60 0.99 3.85 -7.75
CA LYS A 60 0.87 4.22 -9.17
C LYS A 60 1.98 3.58 -10.02
N ALA A 61 3.21 3.52 -9.51
CA ALA A 61 4.32 2.84 -10.19
C ALA A 61 4.09 1.32 -10.20
N LEU A 62 3.70 0.74 -9.06
CA LEU A 62 3.47 -0.69 -8.89
C LEU A 62 2.44 -1.24 -9.88
N VAL A 63 1.27 -0.60 -9.99
CA VAL A 63 0.21 -1.05 -10.92
C VAL A 63 0.58 -0.84 -12.39
N ARG A 64 1.67 -0.12 -12.72
CA ARG A 64 2.17 0.07 -14.09
C ARG A 64 3.40 -0.78 -14.42
N MET A 65 3.93 -1.56 -13.47
CA MET A 65 5.11 -2.38 -13.70
C MET A 65 4.86 -3.44 -14.77
N THR A 66 5.91 -3.84 -15.46
CA THR A 66 5.91 -5.00 -16.35
C THR A 66 6.89 -6.03 -15.79
N GLU A 67 6.86 -7.26 -16.29
CA GLU A 67 7.91 -8.24 -15.97
C GLU A 67 9.31 -7.67 -16.28
N GLY A 68 9.46 -6.99 -17.42
CA GLY A 68 10.70 -6.30 -17.76
C GLY A 68 11.10 -5.22 -16.76
N THR A 69 10.15 -4.51 -16.15
CA THR A 69 10.44 -3.54 -15.08
C THR A 69 10.87 -4.24 -13.79
N LEU A 70 10.29 -5.38 -13.43
CA LEU A 70 10.69 -6.17 -12.26
C LEU A 70 12.10 -6.75 -12.42
N ILE A 71 12.42 -7.25 -13.62
CA ILE A 71 13.77 -7.73 -13.95
C ILE A 71 14.78 -6.60 -13.82
N ARG A 72 14.52 -5.42 -14.40
CA ARG A 72 15.39 -4.24 -14.25
C ARG A 72 15.51 -3.75 -12.81
N LEU A 73 14.49 -3.97 -11.97
CA LEU A 73 14.53 -3.65 -10.55
C LEU A 73 15.47 -4.58 -9.76
N GLY A 74 15.78 -5.77 -10.31
CA GLY A 74 16.62 -6.79 -9.66
C GLY A 74 15.90 -8.09 -9.33
N ILE A 75 14.63 -8.23 -9.70
CA ILE A 75 13.83 -9.45 -9.50
C ILE A 75 13.92 -10.30 -10.78
N ALA A 76 15.04 -10.98 -10.97
CA ALA A 76 15.32 -11.76 -12.20
C ALA A 76 15.15 -13.28 -12.03
N HIS A 77 15.00 -13.78 -10.80
CA HIS A 77 14.76 -15.20 -10.57
C HIS A 77 13.37 -15.61 -11.11
N PRO A 78 13.26 -16.56 -12.06
CA PRO A 78 12.01 -16.82 -12.77
C PRO A 78 10.82 -17.13 -11.87
N GLU A 79 11.02 -17.98 -10.86
CA GLU A 79 9.94 -18.36 -9.94
C GLU A 79 9.46 -17.18 -9.09
N HIS A 80 10.39 -16.34 -8.64
CA HIS A 80 10.07 -15.17 -7.82
C HIS A 80 9.37 -14.11 -8.66
N LEU A 81 9.86 -13.89 -9.88
CA LEU A 81 9.28 -12.98 -10.86
C LEU A 81 7.84 -13.38 -11.14
N GLU A 82 7.59 -14.65 -11.47
CA GLU A 82 6.25 -15.15 -11.77
C GLU A 82 5.31 -15.02 -10.56
N ALA A 83 5.76 -15.38 -9.36
CA ALA A 83 4.97 -15.28 -8.14
C ALA A 83 4.60 -13.81 -7.80
N ILE A 84 5.57 -12.91 -7.82
CA ILE A 84 5.34 -11.47 -7.56
C ILE A 84 4.48 -10.85 -8.66
N TRP A 85 4.71 -11.22 -9.91
CA TRP A 85 3.92 -10.73 -11.04
C TRP A 85 2.45 -11.13 -10.92
N ARG A 86 2.16 -12.38 -10.55
CA ARG A 86 0.79 -12.83 -10.28
C ARG A 86 0.10 -11.99 -9.20
N GLU A 87 0.79 -11.61 -8.13
CA GLU A 87 0.23 -10.74 -7.09
C GLU A 87 -0.02 -9.31 -7.60
N ILE A 88 0.85 -8.76 -8.46
CA ILE A 88 0.62 -7.45 -9.10
C ILE A 88 -0.61 -7.50 -10.01
N LEU A 89 -0.81 -8.58 -10.77
CA LEU A 89 -2.00 -8.75 -11.60
C LEU A 89 -3.28 -8.80 -10.76
N LYS A 90 -3.27 -9.53 -9.64
CA LYS A 90 -4.41 -9.53 -8.69
C LYS A 90 -4.67 -8.14 -8.12
N LEU A 91 -3.61 -7.39 -7.79
CA LEU A 91 -3.75 -6.01 -7.30
C LEU A 91 -4.40 -5.10 -8.34
N ARG A 92 -4.04 -5.23 -9.62
CA ARG A 92 -4.66 -4.47 -10.72
C ARG A 92 -6.16 -4.73 -10.82
N LEU A 93 -6.56 -5.99 -10.89
CA LEU A 93 -7.98 -6.36 -10.93
C LEU A 93 -8.75 -5.76 -9.74
N LYS A 94 -8.15 -5.81 -8.54
CA LYS A 94 -8.75 -5.21 -7.35
C LYS A 94 -8.84 -3.68 -7.44
N ALA A 95 -7.82 -3.02 -7.99
CA ALA A 95 -7.81 -1.58 -8.19
C ALA A 95 -8.88 -1.16 -9.23
N ASP A 96 -8.99 -1.88 -10.34
CA ASP A 96 -9.98 -1.62 -11.40
C ASP A 96 -11.42 -1.78 -10.86
N ILE A 97 -11.69 -2.85 -10.10
CA ILE A 97 -13.00 -3.05 -9.44
C ILE A 97 -13.29 -1.93 -8.45
N GLN A 98 -12.28 -1.49 -7.69
CA GLN A 98 -12.43 -0.40 -6.73
C GLN A 98 -12.74 0.92 -7.46
N GLU A 99 -12.03 1.21 -8.55
CA GLU A 99 -12.23 2.40 -9.38
C GLU A 99 -13.62 2.42 -10.03
N MET A 100 -14.07 1.28 -10.57
CA MET A 100 -15.42 1.16 -11.13
C MET A 100 -16.50 1.49 -10.08
N LYS A 101 -16.36 0.96 -8.86
CA LYS A 101 -17.26 1.29 -7.73
C LYS A 101 -17.16 2.75 -7.28
N GLU A 102 -15.99 3.38 -7.45
CA GLU A 102 -15.79 4.80 -7.18
C GLU A 102 -16.57 5.66 -8.17
N ILE A 103 -16.51 5.33 -9.45
CA ILE A 103 -17.21 6.03 -10.52
C ILE A 103 -18.73 5.89 -10.34
N GLU A 104 -19.24 4.68 -10.12
CA GLU A 104 -20.66 4.42 -9.89
C GLU A 104 -21.21 5.23 -8.72
N MET A 105 -20.54 5.19 -7.56
CA MET A 105 -20.99 5.96 -6.39
C MET A 105 -20.90 7.48 -6.59
N SER A 106 -19.88 7.97 -7.30
CA SER A 106 -19.75 9.40 -7.57
C SER A 106 -20.85 9.90 -8.53
N SER A 107 -21.30 9.04 -9.45
CA SER A 107 -22.40 9.34 -10.37
C SER A 107 -23.78 9.35 -9.71
N ILE A 108 -23.95 8.64 -8.58
CA ILE A 108 -25.21 8.61 -7.82
C ILE A 108 -25.37 9.84 -6.92
N ILE A 109 -24.26 10.48 -6.55
CA ILE A 109 -24.22 11.61 -5.61
C ILE A 109 -24.18 12.98 -6.33
N SER A 110 -23.99 12.99 -7.65
CA SER A 110 -24.07 14.20 -8.50
C SER A 110 -25.46 14.35 -9.11
#